data_AF-A0A7C5WMT3-F1
#
_entry.id   AF-A0A7C5WMT3-F1
#
_cell.length_a   1.000
_cell.length_b   1.000
_cell.length_c   1.000
_cell.angle_alpha   90.00
_cell.angle_beta   90.00
_cell.angle_gamma   90.00
#
_symmetry.space_group_name_H-M   'P 1'
#
loop_
_entity.id
_entity.type
_entity.pdbx_description
1 polymer ?
#
loop_
_entity_poly.entity_id
_entity_poly.type
_entity_poly.pdbx_seq_one_letter_code
_entity_poly.pdbx_strand_id
1 'polypeptide(L)'
;MKVKLLAFDSMGVRSMATLVETSAGVFLIDPGAALAPRRFNLPPHELELKALRSALSKIYDALNSVDYVIITHYHRDHYLYRAGEQVYYSGKVIYAKNMYIDINPSQKIRAHILF
;
A
#
# COMPACT_ATOMS: atom_id res chain seq x y z
N MET A 1 -8.24 4.54 20.64
CA MET A 1 -7.43 4.19 19.45
C MET A 1 -7.79 2.78 19.04
N LYS A 2 -8.02 2.55 17.74
CA LYS A 2 -8.34 1.23 17.19
C LYS A 2 -7.39 0.94 16.03
N VAL A 3 -6.88 -0.28 15.97
CA VAL A 3 -5.95 -0.72 14.93
C VAL A 3 -6.55 -1.92 14.20
N LYS A 4 -6.53 -1.89 12.87
CA LYS A 4 -7.01 -2.99 12.03
C LYS A 4 -5.96 -3.33 10.98
N LEU A 5 -5.57 -4.59 10.97
CA LEU A 5 -4.63 -5.15 10.00
C LEU A 5 -5.40 -5.54 8.73
N LEU A 6 -5.16 -4.86 7.61
CA LEU A 6 -5.93 -5.06 6.38
C LEU A 6 -5.30 -6.12 5.46
N ALA A 7 -3.99 -6.07 5.29
CA ALA A 7 -3.23 -7.00 4.45
C ALA A 7 -1.77 -7.10 4.92
N PHE A 8 -1.26 -8.32 5.00
CA PHE A 8 0.08 -8.64 5.49
C PHE A 8 0.64 -9.88 4.80
N ASP A 9 1.96 -10.08 4.91
CA ASP A 9 2.70 -11.26 4.43
C ASP A 9 2.03 -12.60 4.85
N SER A 10 1.55 -12.68 6.09
CA SER A 10 0.87 -13.86 6.63
C SER A 10 -0.53 -14.09 6.04
N MET A 11 -1.09 -13.14 5.30
CA MET A 11 -2.40 -13.22 4.64
C MET A 11 -2.29 -13.60 3.16
N GLY A 12 -1.12 -14.04 2.70
CA GLY A 12 -0.91 -14.56 1.35
C GLY A 12 -0.53 -13.51 0.30
N VAL A 13 -0.18 -12.29 0.72
CA VAL A 13 0.28 -11.19 -0.14
C VAL A 13 1.42 -10.47 0.53
N ARG A 14 2.31 -9.80 -0.21
CA ARG A 14 3.27 -8.87 0.39
C ARG A 14 2.57 -7.56 0.71
N SER A 15 2.55 -7.14 1.97
CA SER A 15 1.88 -5.91 2.40
C SER A 15 2.18 -5.57 3.87
N MET A 16 1.89 -4.33 4.25
CA MET A 16 1.85 -3.86 5.64
C MET A 16 0.61 -2.97 5.89
N ALA A 17 -0.44 -3.12 5.09
CA ALA A 17 -1.57 -2.18 5.12
C ALA A 17 -2.28 -2.19 6.49
N THR A 18 -2.18 -1.07 7.19
CA THR A 18 -2.69 -0.92 8.57
C THR A 18 -3.58 0.30 8.69
N LEU A 19 -4.82 0.10 9.11
CA LEU A 19 -5.75 1.16 9.43
C LEU A 19 -5.66 1.50 10.92
N VAL A 20 -5.45 2.77 11.23
CA VAL A 20 -5.37 3.28 12.59
C VAL A 20 -6.38 4.41 12.77
N GLU A 21 -7.37 4.18 13.64
CA GLU A 21 -8.39 5.17 13.99
C GLU A 21 -8.03 5.79 15.34
N THR A 22 -7.93 7.12 15.35
CA THR A 22 -7.59 7.93 16.54
C THR A 22 -8.56 9.10 16.68
N SER A 23 -8.49 9.82 17.80
CA SER A 23 -9.24 11.08 17.97
C SER A 23 -8.75 12.21 17.05
N ALA A 24 -7.53 12.10 16.50
CA ALA A 24 -6.95 13.08 15.58
C ALA A 24 -7.28 12.80 14.10
N GLY A 25 -7.91 11.66 13.81
CA GLY A 25 -8.29 11.23 12.47
C GLY A 25 -7.97 9.78 12.18
N VAL A 26 -8.26 9.38 10.94
CA VAL A 26 -8.10 8.02 10.43
C VAL A 26 -6.89 7.96 9.51
N PHE A 27 -5.95 7.08 9.84
CA PHE A 27 -4.68 6.90 9.14
C PHE A 27 -4.66 5.54 8.44
N LEU A 28 -4.21 5.51 7.19
CA LEU A 28 -3.87 4.27 6.51
C LEU A 28 -2.38 4.23 6.19
N ILE A 29 -1.69 3.32 6.85
CA ILE A 29 -0.26 3.11 6.72
C ILE A 29 -0.01 2.06 5.64
N ASP A 30 0.86 2.40 4.71
CA ASP A 30 1.34 1.57 3.61
C ASP A 30 0.21 0.86 2.85
N PRO A 31 -0.66 1.61 2.14
CA PRO A 31 -1.84 1.08 1.45
C PRO A 31 -1.49 0.31 0.17
N GLY A 32 -0.45 -0.52 0.19
CA GLY A 32 -0.03 -1.35 -0.94
C GLY A 32 -0.26 -2.83 -0.67
N ALA A 33 -0.34 -3.60 -1.75
CA ALA A 33 -0.22 -5.05 -1.71
C ALA A 33 0.34 -5.54 -3.05
N ALA A 34 1.22 -6.55 -3.00
CA ALA A 34 1.81 -7.15 -4.19
C ALA A 34 2.05 -8.65 -4.04
N LEU A 35 2.38 -9.29 -5.15
CA LEU A 35 2.90 -10.65 -5.19
C LEU A 35 4.30 -10.63 -5.79
N ALA A 36 5.11 -11.63 -5.48
CA ALA A 36 6.33 -11.85 -6.23
C ALA A 36 5.95 -12.28 -7.66
N PRO A 37 6.59 -11.74 -8.72
CA PRO A 37 6.24 -12.08 -10.10
C PRO A 37 6.48 -13.56 -10.40
N ARG A 38 7.46 -14.17 -9.72
CA ARG A 38 7.70 -15.61 -9.70
C ARG A 38 8.12 -16.07 -8.31
N ARG A 39 7.68 -17.26 -7.92
CA ARG A 39 8.20 -18.01 -6.75
C ARG A 39 8.59 -19.40 -7.23
N PHE A 40 9.82 -19.83 -6.91
CA PHE A 40 10.38 -21.08 -7.45
C PHE A 40 10.28 -21.17 -8.99
N ASN A 41 10.48 -20.03 -9.67
CA ASN A 41 10.32 -19.86 -11.12
C ASN A 41 8.90 -20.07 -11.69
N LEU A 42 7.90 -20.30 -10.84
CA LEU A 42 6.49 -20.42 -11.20
C LEU A 42 5.78 -19.07 -11.10
N PRO A 43 4.80 -18.77 -11.98
CA PRO A 43 3.94 -17.60 -11.82
C PRO A 43 3.07 -17.74 -10.57
N PRO A 44 2.45 -16.63 -10.09
CA PRO A 44 1.53 -16.70 -8.97
C PRO A 44 0.37 -17.66 -9.24
N HIS A 45 0.04 -18.47 -8.23
CA HIS A 45 -1.12 -19.35 -8.31
C HIS A 45 -2.42 -18.54 -8.30
N GLU A 46 -3.51 -19.07 -8.86
CA GLU A 46 -4.80 -18.39 -8.89
C GLU A 46 -5.31 -17.98 -7.50
N LEU A 47 -5.01 -18.79 -6.49
CA LEU A 47 -5.32 -18.50 -5.09
C LEU A 47 -4.53 -17.28 -4.57
N GLU A 48 -3.27 -17.09 -4.98
CA GLU A 48 -2.48 -15.91 -4.63
C GLU A 48 -3.05 -14.66 -5.33
N LEU A 49 -3.45 -14.78 -6.60
CA LEU A 49 -4.12 -13.69 -7.33
C LEU A 49 -5.45 -13.30 -6.67
N LYS A 50 -6.22 -14.28 -6.20
CA LYS A 50 -7.46 -14.04 -5.43
C LYS A 50 -7.16 -13.35 -4.09
N ALA A 51 -6.12 -13.77 -3.38
CA ALA A 51 -5.68 -13.13 -2.15
C ALA A 51 -5.27 -11.67 -2.39
N LEU A 52 -4.52 -11.39 -3.46
CA LEU A 52 -4.15 -10.03 -3.87
C LEU A 52 -5.37 -9.16 -4.15
N ARG A 53 -6.34 -9.66 -4.93
CA ARG A 53 -7.58 -8.92 -5.22
C ARG A 53 -8.38 -8.63 -3.94
N SER A 54 -8.48 -9.60 -3.03
CA SER A 54 -9.17 -9.42 -1.75
C SER A 54 -8.46 -8.40 -0.85
N ALA A 55 -7.13 -8.45 -0.78
CA ALA A 55 -6.33 -7.49 -0.03
C ALA A 55 -6.50 -6.07 -0.58
N LEU A 56 -6.36 -5.88 -1.89
CA LEU A 56 -6.55 -4.59 -2.53
C LEU A 56 -7.97 -4.04 -2.35
N SER A 57 -9.00 -4.88 -2.47
CA SER A 57 -10.38 -4.45 -2.19
C SER A 57 -10.52 -3.89 -0.77
N LYS A 58 -10.01 -4.58 0.25
CA LYS A 58 -10.05 -4.09 1.64
C LYS A 58 -9.33 -2.76 1.81
N ILE A 59 -8.20 -2.58 1.12
CA ILE A 59 -7.41 -1.35 1.15
C ILE A 59 -8.19 -0.20 0.49
N TYR A 60 -8.75 -0.42 -0.70
CA TYR A 60 -9.55 0.57 -1.43
C TYR A 60 -10.79 0.98 -0.64
N ASP A 61 -11.50 0.02 -0.05
CA ASP A 61 -12.68 0.27 0.77
C ASP A 61 -12.31 1.13 1.99
N ALA A 62 -11.19 0.82 2.65
CA ALA A 62 -10.70 1.60 3.78
C ALA A 62 -10.28 3.02 3.37
N LEU A 63 -9.67 3.21 2.19
CA LEU A 63 -9.27 4.52 1.70
C LEU A 63 -10.45 5.49 1.54
N ASN A 64 -11.67 5.01 1.34
CA ASN A 64 -12.84 5.89 1.23
C ASN A 64 -13.15 6.68 2.52
N SER A 65 -12.70 6.19 3.68
CA SER A 65 -12.96 6.81 4.99
C SER A 65 -11.69 7.20 5.75
N VAL A 66 -10.59 7.47 5.03
CA VAL A 66 -9.28 7.82 5.59
C VAL A 66 -8.97 9.29 5.32
N ASP A 67 -8.47 9.99 6.34
CA ASP A 67 -8.02 11.39 6.25
C ASP A 67 -6.55 11.48 5.82
N TYR A 68 -5.72 10.57 6.38
CA TYR A 68 -4.28 10.59 6.26
C TYR A 68 -3.74 9.28 5.67
N VAL A 69 -2.86 9.38 4.69
CA VAL A 69 -2.11 8.22 4.18
C VAL A 69 -0.65 8.35 4.59
N ILE A 70 -0.07 7.25 5.07
CA ILE A 70 1.36 7.17 5.37
C ILE A 70 2.01 6.19 4.39
N ILE A 71 3.09 6.60 3.72
CA ILE A 71 3.92 5.77 2.85
C ILE A 71 5.34 5.75 3.42
N THR A 72 5.69 4.66 4.09
CA THR A 72 6.95 4.53 4.82
C THR A 72 8.15 4.44 3.88
N HIS A 73 7.97 3.87 2.69
CA HIS A 73 8.99 3.75 1.64
C HIS A 73 8.37 3.31 0.30
N TYR A 74 9.16 3.31 -0.77
CA TYR A 74 8.66 3.17 -2.15
C TYR A 74 8.83 1.76 -2.73
N HIS A 75 8.52 0.74 -1.94
CA HIS A 75 8.33 -0.62 -2.46
C HIS A 75 6.87 -0.82 -2.89
N ARG A 76 6.65 -1.57 -3.97
CA ARG A 76 5.33 -1.67 -4.64
C ARG A 76 4.24 -2.33 -3.80
N ASP A 77 4.62 -2.98 -2.72
CA ASP A 77 3.77 -3.55 -1.67
C ASP A 77 3.38 -2.54 -0.57
N HIS A 78 3.85 -1.29 -0.64
CA HIS A 78 3.59 -0.25 0.38
C HIS A 78 2.78 0.94 -0.14
N TYR A 79 2.53 1.05 -1.45
CA TYR A 79 1.74 2.13 -2.03
C TYR A 79 0.96 1.65 -3.25
N LEU A 80 -0.02 2.44 -3.65
CA LEU A 80 -0.82 2.25 -4.84
C LEU A 80 -0.15 2.91 -6.04
N TYR A 81 -0.04 2.18 -7.14
CA TYR A 81 0.71 2.57 -8.33
C TYR A 81 0.11 2.05 -9.64
N ARG A 82 -0.95 1.24 -9.57
CA ARG A 82 -1.65 0.70 -10.74
C ARG A 82 -2.51 1.80 -11.35
N ALA A 83 -2.77 1.67 -12.65
CA ALA A 83 -3.60 2.62 -13.38
C ALA A 83 -4.98 2.78 -12.70
N GLY A 84 -5.37 4.02 -12.45
CA GLY A 84 -6.63 4.37 -11.80
C GLY A 84 -6.53 4.50 -10.27
N GLU A 85 -5.52 3.92 -9.63
CA GLU A 85 -5.41 3.98 -8.17
C GLU A 85 -5.05 5.39 -7.64
N GLN A 86 -4.57 6.30 -8.50
CA GLN A 86 -4.27 7.68 -8.10
C GLN A 86 -5.49 8.42 -7.51
N VAL A 87 -6.71 8.00 -7.87
CA VAL A 87 -7.96 8.59 -7.35
C VAL A 87 -8.07 8.44 -5.84
N TYR A 88 -7.53 7.35 -5.26
CA TYR A 88 -7.64 7.09 -3.83
C TYR A 88 -6.77 8.02 -2.97
N TYR A 89 -5.84 8.74 -3.58
CA TYR A 89 -5.01 9.74 -2.90
C TYR A 89 -5.64 11.14 -2.91
N SER A 90 -6.65 11.37 -3.75
CA SER A 90 -7.27 12.67 -3.92
C SER A 90 -7.93 13.15 -2.61
N GLY A 91 -7.68 14.40 -2.24
CA GLY A 91 -8.25 15.03 -1.05
C GLY A 91 -7.69 14.54 0.30
N LYS A 92 -6.65 13.69 0.28
CA LYS A 92 -6.01 13.17 1.51
C LYS A 92 -4.71 13.89 1.80
N VAL A 93 -4.34 13.94 3.07
CA VAL A 93 -3.01 14.39 3.48
C VAL A 93 -2.08 13.18 3.44
N ILE A 94 -0.96 13.30 2.71
CA ILE A 94 -0.02 12.20 2.49
C ILE A 94 1.29 12.51 3.22
N TYR A 95 1.66 11.64 4.15
CA TYR A 95 2.99 11.61 4.76
C TYR A 95 3.82 10.53 4.08
N ALA A 96 4.80 10.90 3.28
CA ALA A 96 5.66 9.97 2.57
C ALA A 96 7.13 10.14 2.96
N LYS A 97 7.91 9.06 2.85
CA LYS A 97 9.38 9.11 2.96
C LYS A 97 9.95 10.20 2.05
N ASN A 98 10.90 10.98 2.56
CA ASN A 98 11.60 11.98 1.74
C ASN A 98 12.25 11.34 0.50
N MET A 99 11.92 11.84 -0.69
CA MET A 99 12.38 11.28 -1.98
C MET A 99 13.79 11.70 -2.40
N TYR A 100 14.49 12.48 -1.57
CA TYR A 100 15.85 13.00 -1.84
C TYR A 100 16.89 12.53 -0.83
N ILE A 101 16.48 12.09 0.37
CA ILE A 101 17.37 11.79 1.50
C ILE A 101 17.25 10.30 1.88
N ASP A 102 18.41 9.63 2.03
CA ASP A 102 18.52 8.22 2.43
C ASP A 102 17.59 7.29 1.63
N ILE A 103 17.67 7.39 0.30
CA ILE A 103 16.81 6.67 -0.63
C ILE A 103 17.66 6.07 -1.75
N ASN A 104 17.42 4.80 -2.06
CA ASN A 104 18.10 4.16 -3.18
C ASN A 104 17.52 4.61 -4.54
N PRO A 105 18.25 4.45 -5.66
CA PRO A 105 17.80 4.91 -6.96
C PRO A 105 16.43 4.36 -7.41
N SER A 106 16.14 3.08 -7.12
CA SER A 106 14.86 2.46 -7.52
C SER A 106 13.68 3.08 -6.79
N GLN A 107 13.82 3.34 -5.50
CA GLN A 107 12.81 4.03 -4.70
C GLN A 107 12.65 5.49 -5.12
N LYS A 108 13.75 6.18 -5.45
CA LYS A 108 13.72 7.56 -5.94
C LYS A 108 12.89 7.68 -7.22
N ILE A 109 13.10 6.79 -8.20
CA ILE A 109 12.33 6.76 -9.44
C ILE A 109 10.84 6.55 -9.15
N ARG A 110 10.51 5.59 -8.28
CA ARG A 110 9.12 5.30 -7.91
C ARG A 110 8.44 6.46 -7.20
N ALA A 111 9.17 7.19 -6.35
CA ALA A 111 8.66 8.39 -5.70
C ALA A 111 8.28 9.48 -6.71
N HIS A 112 9.12 9.74 -7.72
CA HIS A 112 8.86 10.73 -8.78
C HIS A 112 7.76 10.29 -9.77
N ILE A 113 7.39 9.01 -9.79
CA ILE A 113 6.25 8.54 -10.59
C ILE A 113 4.95 8.71 -9.79
N LEU A 114 5.02 8.61 -8.47
CA LEU A 114 3.86 8.68 -7.59
C LEU A 114 3.37 10.12 -7.37
N PHE A 115 4.31 11.07 -7.30
CA PHE A 115 4.08 12.50 -7.07
C PHE A 115 4.56 13.32 -8.26
#